data_AF-A0A7T9HGJ1-F1
#
_entry.id   AF-A0A7T9HGJ1-F1
#
_cell.length_a   1.000
_cell.length_b   1.000
_cell.length_c   1.000
_cell.angle_alpha   90.00
_cell.angle_beta   90.00
_cell.angle_gamma   90.00
#
_symmetry.space_group_name_H-M   'P 1'
#
loop_
_entity.id
_entity.type
_entity.pdbx_description
1 polymer ?
#
loop_
_entity_poly.entity_id
_entity_poly.type
_entity_poly.pdbx_seq_one_letter_code
_entity_poly.pdbx_strand_id
1 'polypeptide(L)' 'MDPATKEKFKWKFYCLTVLLNIIILLVAIGVIAFFKAPSGYRIPAFVILILSAGVLSIYFWRTYRETKAWLQEQA' A
#
# COMPACT_ATOMS: atom_id res chain seq x y z
N MET A 1 -25.18 11.04 -9.95
CA MET A 1 -24.35 10.60 -8.80
C MET A 1 -24.57 11.57 -7.65
N ASP A 2 -25.15 11.08 -6.57
CA ASP A 2 -25.47 11.86 -5.37
C ASP A 2 -24.18 12.43 -4.71
N PRO A 3 -24.18 13.68 -4.20
CA PRO A 3 -23.00 14.30 -3.59
C PRO A 3 -22.37 13.46 -2.47
N ALA A 4 -23.17 12.73 -1.69
CA ALA A 4 -22.67 11.86 -0.62
C ALA A 4 -21.86 10.66 -1.15
N THR A 5 -22.13 10.22 -2.38
CA THR A 5 -21.42 9.10 -3.02
C THR A 5 -20.05 9.54 -3.55
N LYS A 6 -19.95 10.80 -4.00
CA LYS A 6 -18.69 11.41 -4.47
C LYS A 6 -17.68 11.59 -3.34
N GLU A 7 -18.12 12.00 -2.15
CA GLU A 7 -17.24 12.14 -0.98
C GLU A 7 -16.70 10.78 -0.50
N LYS A 8 -17.56 9.76 -0.42
CA LYS A 8 -17.12 8.40 -0.08
C LYS A 8 -16.08 7.86 -1.05
N PHE A 9 -16.24 8.16 -2.34
CA PHE A 9 -15.25 7.78 -3.36
C PHE A 9 -13.91 8.49 -3.16
N LYS A 10 -13.91 9.82 -2.95
CA LYS A 10 -12.69 10.58 -2.68
C LYS A 10 -11.94 10.05 -1.46
N TRP A 11 -12.66 9.73 -0.39
CA TRP A 11 -12.06 9.16 0.82
C TRP A 11 -11.43 7.78 0.57
N LYS A 12 -12.14 6.88 -0.11
CA LYS A 12 -11.61 5.55 -0.49
C LYS A 12 -10.37 5.67 -1.37
N PHE A 13 -10.37 6.58 -2.34
CA PHE A 13 -9.23 6.83 -3.22
C PHE A 13 -8.04 7.43 -2.48
N TYR A 14 -8.30 8.35 -1.55
CA TYR A 14 -7.27 8.91 -0.67
C TYR A 14 -6.61 7.82 0.19
N CYS A 15 -7.40 6.97 0.85
CA CYS A 15 -6.87 5.83 1.62
C CYS A 15 -6.03 4.89 0.75
N LEU A 16 -6.46 4.57 -0.48
CA LEU A 16 -5.69 3.78 -1.43
C LEU A 16 -4.34 4.47 -1.74
N THR A 17 -4.36 5.75 -2.07
CA THR A 17 -3.16 6.51 -2.43
C THR A 17 -2.17 6.57 -1.27
N VAL A 18 -2.66 6.81 -0.05
CA VAL A 18 -1.85 6.79 1.17
C VAL A 18 -1.24 5.41 1.40
N LEU A 19 -2.02 4.34 1.26
CA LEU A 19 -1.54 2.97 1.44
C LEU A 19 -0.45 2.60 0.42
N LEU A 20 -0.61 3.01 -0.84
CA LEU A 20 0.41 2.83 -1.88
C LEU A 20 1.70 3.58 -1.53
N ASN A 21 1.61 4.82 -1.05
CA ASN A 21 2.78 5.58 -0.61
C ASN A 21 3.49 4.91 0.57
N ILE A 22 2.73 4.37 1.54
CA ILE A 22 3.30 3.59 2.66
C ILE A 22 4.09 2.38 2.14
N ILE A 23 3.57 1.65 1.15
CA ILE A 23 4.27 0.52 0.52
C ILE A 23 5.57 0.98 -0.14
N ILE A 24 5.53 2.06 -0.92
CA ILE A 24 6.71 2.62 -1.59
C ILE A 24 7.77 3.02 -0.56
N LEU A 25 7.37 3.69 0.53
CA LEU A 25 8.27 4.07 1.61
C LEU A 25 8.88 2.84 2.30
N LEU A 26 8.08 1.81 2.57
CA LEU A 26 8.55 0.54 3.15
C LEU A 26 9.61 -0.13 2.27
N VAL A 27 9.38 -0.18 0.96
CA VAL A 27 10.35 -0.72 -0.01
C VAL A 27 11.61 0.13 -0.03
N ALA A 28 11.49 1.46 -0.09
CA ALA A 28 12.63 2.37 -0.08
C ALA A 28 13.48 2.19 1.19
N ILE A 29 12.85 2.13 2.37
CA ILE A 29 13.53 1.87 3.64
C ILE A 29 14.17 0.47 3.63
N GLY A 30 13.51 -0.54 3.06
CA GLY A 30 14.07 -1.87 2.84
C GLY A 30 15.37 -1.82 2.06
N VAL A 31 15.37 -1.18 0.89
CA VAL A 31 16.56 -1.00 0.06
C VAL A 31 17.67 -0.26 0.81
N ILE A 32 17.34 0.82 1.53
CA ILE A 32 18.32 1.56 2.33
C ILE A 32 18.91 0.66 3.43
N ALA A 33 18.07 -0.11 4.13
CA ALA A 33 18.51 -1.05 5.14
C ALA A 33 19.46 -2.10 4.54
N PHE A 34 19.18 -2.59 3.33
CA PHE A 34 20.07 -3.51 2.63
C PHE A 34 21.46 -2.93 2.34
N PHE A 35 21.57 -1.65 2.00
CA PHE A 35 22.87 -1.03 1.69
C PHE A 35 23.58 -0.44 2.91
N LYS A 36 22.85 0.07 3.90
CA LYS A 36 23.37 0.90 4.98
C LYS A 36 23.33 0.24 6.37
N ALA A 37 22.56 -0.83 6.57
CA ALA A 37 22.52 -1.51 7.86
C ALA A 37 23.81 -2.31 8.11
N PRO A 38 24.28 -2.41 9.37
CA PRO A 38 25.32 -3.34 9.80
C PRO A 38 25.06 -4.79 9.41
N SER A 39 26.14 -5.51 9.09
CA SER A 39 26.13 -6.86 8.50
C SER A 39 25.32 -7.89 9.28
N GLY A 40 25.30 -7.80 10.62
CA GLY A 40 24.58 -8.76 11.47
C GLY A 40 23.06 -8.73 11.34
N TYR A 41 22.46 -7.61 10.92
CA TYR A 41 21.01 -7.46 10.84
C TYR A 41 20.49 -6.93 9.50
N ARG A 42 21.39 -6.64 8.55
CA ARG A 42 21.05 -6.18 7.20
C ARG A 42 20.07 -7.10 6.47
N ILE A 43 20.38 -8.39 6.42
CA ILE A 43 19.54 -9.40 5.76
C ILE A 43 18.17 -9.56 6.45
N PRO A 44 18.08 -9.82 7.77
CA PRO A 44 16.78 -9.99 8.41
C PRO A 44 15.93 -8.72 8.35
N ALA A 45 16.52 -7.53 8.53
CA ALA A 45 15.78 -6.27 8.40
C ALA A 45 15.22 -6.06 6.99
N PHE A 46 16.03 -6.30 5.96
CA PHE A 46 15.58 -6.24 4.56
C PHE A 46 14.44 -7.21 4.29
N VAL A 47 14.59 -8.47 4.70
CA VAL A 47 13.58 -9.52 4.48
C VAL A 47 12.26 -9.14 5.17
N ILE A 48 12.29 -8.69 6.42
CA ILE A 48 11.07 -8.28 7.15
C ILE A 48 10.38 -7.10 6.44
N LEU A 49 11.15 -6.08 6.01
CA LEU A 49 10.60 -4.90 5.33
C LEU A 49 9.97 -5.27 3.98
N ILE A 50 10.62 -6.11 3.18
CA ILE A 50 10.10 -6.56 1.89
C ILE A 50 8.89 -7.47 2.05
N LEU A 51 8.90 -8.39 3.01
CA LEU A 51 7.74 -9.23 3.31
C LEU A 51 6.55 -8.37 3.74
N SER A 52 6.77 -7.39 4.62
CA SER A 52 5.73 -6.46 5.07
C SER A 52 5.16 -5.65 3.90
N ALA A 53 6.03 -5.14 3.03
CA ALA A 53 5.62 -4.43 1.81
C ALA A 53 4.80 -5.32 0.88
N GLY A 54 5.20 -6.59 0.70
CA GLY A 54 4.47 -7.57 -0.10
C GLY A 54 3.06 -7.84 0.45
N VAL A 55 2.93 -8.05 1.75
CA VAL A 55 1.62 -8.26 2.41
C VAL A 55 0.73 -7.03 2.24
N LEU A 56 1.26 -5.83 2.48
CA LEU A 56 0.50 -4.59 2.28
C LEU A 56 0.11 -4.39 0.81
N SER A 57 0.97 -4.79 -0.13
CA SER A 57 0.68 -4.71 -1.57
C SER A 57 -0.47 -5.63 -1.98
N ILE A 58 -0.51 -6.86 -1.45
CA ILE A 58 -1.64 -7.79 -1.68
C ILE A 58 -2.93 -7.20 -1.07
N TYR A 59 -2.85 -6.64 0.14
CA TYR A 59 -4.00 -6.00 0.78
C TYR A 59 -4.51 -4.80 -0.04
N PHE A 60 -3.60 -3.92 -0.49
CA PHE A 60 -3.91 -2.81 -1.38
C PHE A 60 -4.59 -3.29 -2.65
N TRP A 61 -4.09 -4.36 -3.28
CA TRP A 61 -4.66 -4.88 -4.53
C TRP A 61 -6.07 -5.45 -4.34
N ARG A 62 -6.35 -6.10 -3.21
CA ARG A 62 -7.70 -6.54 -2.84
C ARG A 62 -8.65 -5.36 -2.64
N THR A 63 -8.27 -4.40 -1.80
CA THR A 63 -9.07 -3.19 -1.54
C THR A 63 -9.32 -2.38 -2.80
N TYR A 64 -8.33 -2.32 -3.70
CA TYR A 64 -8.47 -1.67 -5.00
C TYR A 64 -9.50 -2.38 -5.89
N ARG A 65 -9.44 -3.72 -5.98
CA ARG A 65 -10.43 -4.51 -6.74
C ARG A 65 -11.84 -4.34 -6.19
N GLU A 66 -12.01 -4.39 -4.87
CA GLU A 66 -13.31 -4.18 -4.23
C GLU A 66 -13.86 -2.76 -4.48
N THR A 67 -13.00 -1.74 -4.37
CA THR A 67 -13.39 -0.36 -4.66
C THR A 67 -13.75 -0.16 -6.13
N LYS A 68 -13.04 -0.84 -7.04
CA LYS A 68 -13.35 -0.84 -8.47
C LYS A 68 -14.66 -1.56 -8.79
N ALA A 69 -14.92 -2.72 -8.18
CA ALA A 69 -16.17 -3.45 -8.35
C ALA A 69 -17.36 -2.61 -7.85
N TRP A 70 -17.23 -2.02 -6.65
CA TRP A 70 -18.23 -1.09 -6.12
C TRP A 70 -18.48 0.11 -7.04
N LEU A 71 -17.43 0.68 -7.65
CA LEU A 71 -17.55 1.75 -8.64
C LEU A 71 -18.36 1.32 -9.87
N GLN A 72 -18.16 0.09 -10.37
CA GLN A 72 -18.91 -0.42 -11.52
C GLN A 72 -20.38 -0.69 -11.17
N GLU A 73 -20.68 -1.05 -9.94
CA GLU A 73 -22.06 -1.23 -9.44
C GLU A 73 -22.80 0.09 -9.23
N GLN A 74 -22.07 1.20 -9.08
CA GLN A 74 -22.61 2.55 -8.88
C GLN A 74 -22.57 3.42 -10.15
N ALA A 75 -22.03 2.88 -11.25
CA ALA A 75 -21.94 3.53 -12.57
C ALA A 75 -23.19 3.22 -13.41
#